data_AF-A0A3C1BRR0-F1
#
_entry.id   AF-A0A3C1BRR0-F1
#
_cell.length_a   1.000
_cell.length_b   1.000
_cell.length_c   1.000
_cell.angle_alpha   90.00
_cell.angle_beta   90.00
_cell.angle_gamma   90.00
#
_symmetry.space_group_name_H-M   'P 1'
#
loop_
_entity.id
_entity.type
_entity.pdbx_description
1 polymer ?
#
loop_
_entity_poly.entity_id
_entity_poly.type
_entity_poly.pdbx_seq_one_letter_code
_entity_poly.pdbx_strand_id
1 'polypeptide(L)'
;MSKQRPAFVRYLYCLAGIAFLVYSTYIVFILVMHIWHHAPHGEAHADSLSKEDRLYQEMLKGVDAQNAGLAYKDIGEIHKLYDFHKNEAKAVTDSKNLCVSCHGDVPHDKKKEIRAFLNMHAYFMACETCHIKSETPGDHRYVWYNKVTGDEKSSIDTGFFLEDTPYKLMPLNRGGEEPRVFDTGAMVKYVGEFKSKVGEMVPAAKSASLKVIHRPMSSLENSVKCNECHNSNINEAYLPLREIGYNDRRMAQIVGNEVAGMIDRYKEFYIPSFLKPSEEK
;
A
#
# COMPACT_ATOMS: atom_id res chain seq x y z
N MET A 1 72.71 43.20 -34.28
CA MET A 1 71.49 43.84 -34.84
C MET A 1 70.31 43.54 -33.91
N SER A 2 69.93 44.54 -33.11
CA SER A 2 68.86 44.47 -32.11
C SER A 2 67.50 44.47 -32.79
N LYS A 3 66.79 43.32 -32.79
CA LYS A 3 65.38 43.29 -33.18
C LYS A 3 64.54 43.64 -31.94
N GLN A 4 64.39 44.95 -31.69
CA GLN A 4 63.32 45.44 -30.80
C GLN A 4 61.98 45.02 -31.40
N ARG A 5 61.41 43.93 -30.90
CA ARG A 5 60.00 43.59 -31.19
C ARG A 5 59.14 44.72 -30.61
N PRO A 6 58.22 45.34 -31.37
CA PRO A 6 57.48 46.50 -30.89
C PRO A 6 56.74 46.14 -29.61
N ALA A 7 56.87 46.94 -28.55
CA ALA A 7 56.15 46.76 -27.29
C ALA A 7 54.63 46.57 -27.52
N PHE A 8 54.13 47.19 -28.59
CA PHE A 8 52.77 47.04 -29.11
C PHE A 8 52.36 45.59 -29.42
N VAL A 9 53.26 44.78 -30.01
CA VAL A 9 52.97 43.37 -30.32
C VAL A 9 52.83 42.58 -29.02
N ARG A 10 53.66 42.85 -28.01
CA ARG A 10 53.53 42.19 -26.70
C ARG A 10 52.21 42.56 -26.02
N TYR A 11 51.79 43.82 -26.13
CA TYR A 11 50.51 44.28 -25.59
C TYR A 11 49.31 43.61 -26.27
N LEU A 12 49.33 43.49 -27.61
CA LEU A 12 48.32 42.75 -28.37
C LEU A 12 48.26 41.28 -27.97
N TYR A 13 49.40 40.61 -27.79
CA TYR A 13 49.44 39.23 -27.32
C TYR A 13 48.90 39.08 -25.89
N CYS A 14 49.21 40.02 -24.99
CA CYS A 14 48.63 40.01 -23.63
C CYS A 14 47.11 40.21 -23.66
N LEU A 15 46.60 41.16 -24.45
CA LEU A 15 45.17 41.38 -24.58
C LEU A 15 44.45 40.18 -25.20
N ALA A 16 45.03 39.57 -26.24
CA ALA A 16 44.50 38.34 -26.83
C ALA A 16 44.49 37.18 -25.82
N GLY A 17 45.53 37.06 -24.99
CA GLY A 17 45.60 36.06 -23.92
C GLY A 17 44.54 36.28 -22.83
N ILE A 18 44.30 37.52 -22.41
CA ILE A 18 43.25 37.86 -21.44
C ILE A 18 41.88 37.57 -22.04
N ALA A 19 41.62 37.98 -23.29
CA ALA A 19 40.36 37.70 -23.97
C ALA A 19 40.11 36.18 -24.10
N PHE A 20 41.15 35.41 -24.42
CA PHE A 20 41.08 33.95 -24.46
C PHE A 20 40.78 33.34 -23.09
N LEU A 21 41.41 33.81 -22.01
CA LEU A 21 41.14 33.35 -20.64
C LEU A 21 39.71 33.67 -20.20
N VAL A 22 39.21 34.87 -20.48
CA VAL A 22 37.82 35.25 -20.18
C VAL A 22 36.85 34.39 -20.98
N TYR A 23 37.09 34.20 -22.28
CA TYR A 23 36.23 33.41 -23.15
C TYR A 23 36.21 31.92 -22.77
N SER A 24 37.38 31.35 -22.46
CA SER A 24 37.49 29.97 -21.99
C SER A 24 36.83 29.79 -20.61
N THR A 25 36.93 30.77 -19.72
CA THR A 25 36.21 30.75 -18.42
C THR A 25 34.70 30.85 -18.64
N TYR A 26 34.24 31.67 -19.58
CA TYR A 26 32.83 31.78 -19.96
C TYR A 26 32.29 30.48 -20.58
N ILE A 27 33.06 29.81 -21.44
CA ILE A 27 32.71 28.49 -21.98
C ILE A 27 32.67 27.44 -20.87
N VAL A 28 33.65 27.42 -19.97
CA VAL A 28 33.64 26.49 -18.82
C VAL A 28 32.44 26.79 -17.93
N PHE A 29 32.09 28.06 -17.71
CA PHE A 29 30.90 28.43 -16.95
C PHE A 29 29.62 27.98 -17.65
N ILE A 30 29.49 28.18 -18.97
CA ILE A 30 28.35 27.67 -19.74
C ILE A 30 28.31 26.15 -19.71
N LEU A 31 29.42 25.46 -19.90
CA LEU A 31 29.47 24.00 -19.85
C LEU A 31 29.16 23.49 -18.46
N VAL A 32 29.70 24.10 -17.41
CA VAL A 32 29.41 23.75 -16.02
C VAL A 32 27.96 24.04 -15.70
N MET A 33 27.39 25.17 -16.12
CA MET A 33 25.98 25.50 -15.90
C MET A 33 25.04 24.66 -16.77
N HIS A 34 25.40 24.34 -18.01
CA HIS A 34 24.63 23.45 -18.88
C HIS A 34 24.71 22.01 -18.35
N ILE A 35 25.87 21.56 -17.86
CA ILE A 35 26.03 20.32 -17.12
C ILE A 35 25.38 20.42 -15.74
N TRP A 36 25.22 21.56 -15.08
CA TRP A 36 24.48 21.64 -13.81
C TRP A 36 22.97 21.59 -14.07
N HIS A 37 22.48 22.35 -15.05
CA HIS A 37 21.07 22.37 -15.43
C HIS A 37 20.63 21.10 -16.19
N HIS A 38 21.54 20.36 -16.84
CA HIS A 38 21.27 19.03 -17.44
C HIS A 38 21.86 17.84 -16.67
N ALA A 39 22.79 18.04 -15.73
CA ALA A 39 23.04 17.03 -14.72
C ALA A 39 21.78 17.01 -13.86
N PRO A 40 21.28 15.82 -13.53
CA PRO A 40 20.11 15.70 -12.70
C PRO A 40 20.46 16.23 -11.32
N HIS A 41 20.15 17.50 -11.07
CA HIS A 41 20.02 18.02 -9.73
C HIS A 41 18.78 17.39 -9.10
N GLY A 42 18.99 16.21 -8.50
CA GLY A 42 18.01 15.55 -7.66
C GLY A 42 17.18 14.45 -8.30
N GLU A 43 17.59 13.90 -9.45
CA GLU A 43 17.13 12.58 -9.87
C GLU A 43 18.30 11.61 -9.86
N ALA A 44 18.64 11.12 -8.66
CA ALA A 44 19.38 9.87 -8.55
C ALA A 44 18.60 8.82 -9.34
N HIS A 45 19.20 8.40 -10.46
CA HIS A 45 18.72 7.41 -11.40
C HIS A 45 17.83 6.35 -10.74
N ALA A 46 16.58 6.29 -11.17
CA ALA A 46 15.68 5.17 -10.87
C ALA A 46 16.21 3.82 -11.38
N ASP A 47 17.29 3.83 -12.17
CA ASP A 47 17.98 2.65 -12.71
C ASP A 47 19.16 2.13 -11.87
N SER A 48 19.59 2.84 -10.82
CA SER A 48 20.61 2.33 -9.87
C SER A 48 20.03 1.84 -8.55
N LEU A 49 18.73 2.01 -8.35
CA LEU A 49 18.02 1.46 -7.21
C LEU A 49 18.01 -0.06 -7.35
N SER A 50 18.46 -0.75 -6.30
CA SER A 50 18.14 -2.17 -6.16
C SER A 50 16.62 -2.35 -6.32
N LYS A 51 16.17 -3.52 -6.78
CA LYS A 51 14.74 -3.80 -6.93
C LYS A 51 13.98 -3.45 -5.63
N GLU A 52 14.65 -3.63 -4.50
CA GLU A 52 14.19 -3.34 -3.15
C GLU A 52 14.06 -1.84 -2.86
N ASP A 53 15.00 -1.00 -3.31
CA ASP A 53 14.95 0.45 -3.10
C ASP A 53 13.91 1.12 -4.02
N ARG A 54 13.71 0.55 -5.21
CA ARG A 54 12.61 0.95 -6.11
C ARG A 54 11.25 0.64 -5.48
N LEU A 55 11.09 -0.56 -4.91
CA LEU A 55 9.87 -0.96 -4.20
C LEU A 55 9.60 -0.05 -2.98
N TYR A 56 10.66 0.33 -2.26
CA TYR A 56 10.58 1.26 -1.13
C TYR A 56 10.17 2.68 -1.57
N GLN A 57 10.74 3.17 -2.68
CA GLN A 57 10.35 4.45 -3.27
C GLN A 57 8.91 4.43 -3.80
N GLU A 58 8.47 3.35 -4.43
CA GLU A 58 7.08 3.17 -4.88
C GLU A 58 6.10 3.06 -3.69
N MET A 59 6.51 2.44 -2.57
CA MET A 59 5.74 2.42 -1.33
C MET A 59 5.63 3.82 -0.69
N LEU A 60 6.71 4.60 -0.69
CA LEU A 60 6.72 5.97 -0.15
C LEU A 60 5.94 6.95 -1.02
N LYS A 61 6.02 6.82 -2.35
CA LYS A 61 5.39 7.75 -3.29
C LYS A 61 3.88 7.57 -3.37
N GLY A 62 3.36 6.39 -3.01
CA GLY A 62 1.96 6.06 -3.24
C GLY A 62 1.62 6.05 -4.73
N VAL A 63 0.56 5.35 -5.11
CA VAL A 63 0.00 5.49 -6.45
C VAL A 63 -0.85 6.77 -6.41
N ASP A 64 -0.57 7.75 -7.27
CA ASP A 64 -1.17 9.10 -7.35
C ASP A 64 -0.51 10.26 -6.56
N ALA A 65 0.81 10.41 -6.59
CA ALA A 65 1.46 11.66 -6.15
C ALA A 65 1.04 12.90 -6.99
N GLN A 66 0.60 12.71 -8.24
CA GLN A 66 0.26 13.79 -9.17
C GLN A 66 -1.23 14.20 -9.12
N ASN A 67 -2.08 13.39 -8.48
CA ASN A 67 -3.49 13.71 -8.22
C ASN A 67 -3.82 13.75 -6.72
N ALA A 68 -2.79 13.84 -5.86
CA ALA A 68 -2.93 13.99 -4.42
C ALA A 68 -3.43 15.39 -4.06
N GLY A 69 -4.69 15.68 -4.44
CA GLY A 69 -5.51 16.59 -3.66
C GLY A 69 -5.63 16.01 -2.25
N LEU A 70 -4.78 16.52 -1.35
CA LEU A 70 -4.91 16.41 0.11
C LEU A 70 -5.00 14.98 0.66
N ALA A 71 -3.91 14.21 0.58
CA ALA A 71 -3.80 12.94 1.32
C ALA A 71 -2.34 12.51 1.54
N TYR A 72 -1.53 13.37 2.17
CA TYR A 72 -0.32 12.87 2.83
C TYR A 72 -0.79 11.95 3.96
N LYS A 73 -0.54 10.64 3.83
CA LYS A 73 -0.89 9.63 4.83
C LYS A 73 -0.07 9.85 6.10
N ASP A 74 -0.53 10.75 6.95
CA ASP A 74 -0.10 10.81 8.34
C ASP A 74 -0.71 9.62 9.09
N ILE A 75 0.14 8.76 9.62
CA ILE A 75 -0.23 7.56 10.39
C ILE A 75 -1.00 7.97 11.67
N GLY A 76 -0.92 9.23 12.10
CA GLY A 76 -1.69 9.81 13.20
C GLY A 76 -3.10 10.29 12.84
N GLU A 77 -3.40 10.50 11.56
CA GLU A 77 -4.74 10.93 11.11
C GLU A 77 -5.45 9.80 10.38
N ILE A 78 -6.25 9.05 11.15
CA ILE A 78 -7.15 8.01 10.64
C ILE A 78 -8.10 8.65 9.60
N HIS A 79 -7.82 8.41 8.32
CA HIS A 79 -8.70 8.50 7.15
C HIS A 79 -9.94 9.42 7.27
N LYS A 80 -9.74 10.75 7.21
CA LYS A 80 -10.83 11.75 7.05
C LYS A 80 -11.35 11.90 5.60
N LEU A 81 -11.01 10.99 4.69
CA LEU A 81 -11.09 11.24 3.24
C LEU A 81 -12.37 10.81 2.53
N TYR A 82 -13.44 10.44 3.25
CA TYR A 82 -14.67 10.00 2.60
C TYR A 82 -15.92 10.66 3.21
N ASP A 83 -16.21 11.90 2.78
CA ASP A 83 -17.49 12.59 3.03
C ASP A 83 -18.69 11.95 2.29
N PHE A 84 -18.43 10.96 1.43
CA PHE A 84 -19.44 10.29 0.59
C PHE A 84 -20.29 9.25 1.35
N HIS A 85 -19.91 8.92 2.59
CA HIS A 85 -20.64 8.00 3.46
C HIS A 85 -21.00 8.70 4.77
N LYS A 86 -21.77 9.80 4.71
CA LYS A 86 -22.44 10.37 5.90
C LYS A 86 -23.45 9.37 6.44
N ASN A 87 -22.96 8.40 7.19
CA ASN A 87 -23.74 7.52 8.03
C ASN A 87 -23.58 8.00 9.48
N GLU A 88 -24.68 8.20 10.19
CA GLU A 88 -24.65 8.54 11.62
C GLU A 88 -24.15 7.36 12.48
N ALA A 89 -24.14 6.14 11.93
CA ALA A 89 -23.55 4.98 12.56
C ALA A 89 -22.02 5.13 12.65
N LYS A 90 -21.51 5.14 13.89
CA LYS A 90 -20.08 5.04 14.15
C LYS A 90 -19.65 3.59 13.92
N ALA A 91 -19.00 3.35 12.79
CA ALA A 91 -18.38 2.06 12.51
C ALA A 91 -17.46 1.65 13.67
N VAL A 92 -17.60 0.41 14.13
CA VAL A 92 -16.71 -0.14 15.17
C VAL A 92 -15.33 -0.32 14.56
N THR A 93 -14.37 0.49 15.00
CA THR A 93 -12.98 0.42 14.55
C THR A 93 -12.23 -0.74 15.18
N ASP A 94 -11.21 -1.22 14.49
CA ASP A 94 -10.38 -2.32 14.98
C ASP A 94 -9.15 -1.81 15.73
N SER A 95 -9.17 -2.03 17.04
CA SER A 95 -8.10 -1.64 17.96
C SER A 95 -7.13 -2.77 18.27
N LYS A 96 -7.36 -3.97 17.70
CA LYS A 96 -6.63 -5.19 18.05
C LYS A 96 -5.74 -5.68 16.92
N ASN A 97 -6.17 -5.54 15.67
CA ASN A 97 -5.38 -6.00 14.54
C ASN A 97 -4.14 -5.14 14.29
N LEU A 98 -2.99 -5.79 14.16
CA LEU A 98 -1.73 -5.08 14.02
C LEU A 98 -1.61 -4.32 12.69
N CYS A 99 -2.17 -4.87 11.62
CA CYS A 99 -2.20 -4.22 10.30
C CYS A 99 -3.01 -2.92 10.36
N VAL A 100 -4.19 -2.96 11.00
CA VAL A 100 -5.06 -1.77 11.16
C VAL A 100 -4.35 -0.68 11.96
N SER A 101 -3.51 -1.05 12.93
CA SER A 101 -2.77 -0.07 13.74
C SER A 101 -1.85 0.87 12.94
N CYS A 102 -1.52 0.52 11.68
CA CYS A 102 -0.71 1.32 10.76
C CYS A 102 -1.47 1.70 9.47
N HIS A 103 -2.39 0.87 8.99
CA HIS A 103 -3.09 1.07 7.72
C HIS A 103 -4.53 1.61 7.85
N GLY A 104 -5.11 1.56 9.05
CA GLY A 104 -6.51 1.90 9.30
C GLY A 104 -7.50 0.82 8.83
N ASP A 105 -8.78 1.03 9.11
CA ASP A 105 -9.87 0.10 8.77
C ASP A 105 -10.27 0.12 7.28
N VAL A 106 -9.83 1.13 6.53
CA VAL A 106 -10.15 1.34 5.10
C VAL A 106 -8.86 1.42 4.28
N PRO A 107 -8.05 0.33 4.21
CA PRO A 107 -6.68 0.39 3.70
C PRO A 107 -6.58 0.38 2.17
N HIS A 108 -7.67 0.07 1.44
CA HIS A 108 -7.63 -0.09 -0.02
C HIS A 108 -8.00 1.20 -0.75
N ASP A 109 -7.01 1.78 -1.44
CA ASP A 109 -7.17 3.02 -2.22
C ASP A 109 -6.66 2.89 -3.67
N LYS A 110 -5.72 1.96 -3.92
CA LYS A 110 -4.97 1.86 -5.19
C LYS A 110 -5.82 1.64 -6.44
N LYS A 111 -6.89 0.82 -6.37
CA LYS A 111 -7.74 0.48 -7.52
C LYS A 111 -9.16 0.97 -7.28
N LYS A 112 -9.54 2.06 -7.94
CA LYS A 112 -10.82 2.77 -7.71
C LYS A 112 -12.04 1.89 -8.01
N GLU A 113 -11.90 0.96 -8.93
CA GLU A 113 -12.95 0.08 -9.43
C GLU A 113 -13.38 -0.97 -8.39
N ILE A 114 -12.44 -1.42 -7.55
CA ILE A 114 -12.67 -2.50 -6.58
C ILE A 114 -12.47 -2.07 -5.12
N ARG A 115 -12.00 -0.85 -4.87
CA ARG A 115 -11.71 -0.36 -3.50
C ARG A 115 -12.92 -0.48 -2.56
N ALA A 116 -14.12 -0.20 -3.04
CA ALA A 116 -15.33 -0.27 -2.23
C ALA A 116 -15.59 -1.71 -1.77
N PHE A 117 -15.45 -2.68 -2.68
CA PHE A 117 -15.60 -4.09 -2.36
C PHE A 117 -14.51 -4.59 -1.41
N LEU A 118 -13.25 -4.21 -1.63
CA LEU A 118 -12.15 -4.62 -0.75
C LEU A 118 -12.26 -4.01 0.65
N ASN A 119 -12.60 -2.72 0.75
CA ASN A 119 -12.83 -2.07 2.04
C ASN A 119 -14.08 -2.61 2.74
N MET A 120 -15.11 -3.04 2.00
CA MET A 120 -16.25 -3.76 2.59
C MET A 120 -15.77 -5.04 3.32
N HIS A 121 -14.88 -5.81 2.70
CA HIS A 121 -14.33 -7.02 3.34
C HIS A 121 -13.48 -6.70 4.57
N ALA A 122 -12.73 -5.59 4.55
CA ALA A 122 -11.92 -5.17 5.70
C ALA A 122 -12.74 -4.89 6.98
N TYR A 123 -14.06 -4.68 6.87
CA TYR A 123 -14.93 -4.51 8.04
C TYR A 123 -15.20 -5.81 8.82
N PHE A 124 -15.18 -6.96 8.14
CA PHE A 124 -15.55 -8.26 8.72
C PHE A 124 -14.51 -9.37 8.49
N MET A 125 -13.38 -9.08 7.83
CA MET A 125 -12.23 -9.97 7.69
C MET A 125 -10.95 -9.26 8.15
N ALA A 126 -10.10 -9.98 8.88
CA ALA A 126 -8.73 -9.55 9.17
C ALA A 126 -7.91 -9.50 7.87
N CYS A 127 -6.98 -8.55 7.78
CA CYS A 127 -6.11 -8.36 6.61
C CYS A 127 -5.36 -9.66 6.25
N GLU A 128 -4.93 -10.40 7.27
CA GLU A 128 -4.20 -11.67 7.16
C GLU A 128 -4.98 -12.73 6.38
N THR A 129 -6.32 -12.68 6.38
CA THR A 129 -7.18 -13.63 5.67
C THR A 129 -6.83 -13.72 4.19
N CYS A 130 -6.56 -12.56 3.57
CA CYS A 130 -6.28 -12.44 2.15
C CYS A 130 -4.80 -12.20 1.86
N HIS A 131 -4.11 -11.48 2.76
CA HIS A 131 -2.73 -11.05 2.57
C HIS A 131 -1.69 -12.01 3.16
N ILE A 132 -2.08 -13.00 3.97
CA ILE A 132 -1.19 -14.06 4.42
C ILE A 132 -1.83 -15.38 4.02
N LYS A 133 -1.66 -15.72 2.75
CA LYS A 133 -2.22 -16.93 2.17
C LYS A 133 -1.52 -18.15 2.76
N SER A 134 -2.32 -19.15 3.13
CA SER A 134 -1.82 -20.44 3.57
C SER A 134 -1.05 -21.14 2.42
N GLU A 135 0.14 -21.65 2.72
CA GLU A 135 0.96 -22.38 1.75
C GLU A 135 0.40 -23.78 1.46
N THR A 136 -0.16 -24.46 2.47
CA THR A 136 -0.80 -25.78 2.33
C THR A 136 -2.30 -25.71 2.62
N PRO A 137 -3.17 -26.24 1.74
CA PRO A 137 -4.59 -26.29 2.00
C PRO A 137 -4.92 -26.89 3.37
N GLY A 138 -5.61 -26.10 4.21
CA GLY A 138 -6.02 -26.53 5.55
C GLY A 138 -5.06 -26.17 6.69
N ASP A 139 -3.92 -25.51 6.45
CA ASP A 139 -3.03 -25.09 7.55
C ASP A 139 -3.66 -24.05 8.46
N HIS A 140 -4.65 -23.31 7.97
CA HIS A 140 -5.39 -22.35 8.76
C HIS A 140 -6.71 -22.92 9.27
N ARG A 141 -7.06 -22.56 10.51
CA ARG A 141 -8.43 -22.54 11.01
C ARG A 141 -8.87 -21.08 11.15
N TYR A 142 -10.17 -20.83 11.19
CA TYR A 142 -10.69 -19.47 11.25
C TYR A 142 -11.50 -19.25 12.52
N VAL A 143 -11.38 -18.05 13.09
CA VAL A 143 -12.17 -17.61 14.25
C VAL A 143 -12.73 -16.22 14.00
N TRP A 144 -13.84 -15.93 14.67
CA TRP A 144 -14.36 -14.58 14.78
C TRP A 144 -13.74 -13.91 16.00
N TYR A 145 -12.90 -12.89 15.82
CA TYR A 145 -12.38 -12.11 16.94
C TYR A 145 -13.09 -10.76 17.06
N ASN A 146 -13.24 -10.29 18.29
CA ASN A 146 -13.81 -8.98 18.58
C ASN A 146 -12.76 -7.86 18.36
N LYS A 147 -13.10 -6.89 17.52
CA LYS A 147 -12.29 -5.70 17.15
C LYS A 147 -11.85 -4.83 18.35
N VAL A 148 -12.55 -4.92 19.47
CA VAL A 148 -12.34 -4.08 20.67
C VAL A 148 -11.76 -4.87 21.83
N THR A 149 -12.28 -6.08 22.10
CA THR A 149 -11.81 -6.89 23.24
C THR A 149 -10.67 -7.81 22.85
N GLY A 150 -10.67 -8.31 21.61
CA GLY A 150 -9.76 -9.35 21.14
C GLY A 150 -10.28 -10.77 21.39
N ASP A 151 -11.46 -10.91 22.01
CA ASP A 151 -12.04 -12.23 22.33
C ASP A 151 -12.38 -13.00 21.06
N GLU A 152 -12.08 -14.30 21.06
CA GLU A 152 -12.31 -15.20 19.94
C GLU A 152 -13.57 -16.06 20.13
N LYS A 153 -14.28 -16.30 19.04
CA LYS A 153 -15.43 -17.20 18.96
C LYS A 153 -15.31 -18.09 17.74
N SER A 154 -15.73 -19.35 17.88
CA SER A 154 -15.81 -20.30 16.76
C SER A 154 -16.94 -19.95 15.79
N SER A 155 -18.00 -19.29 16.27
CA SER A 155 -19.15 -18.91 15.48
C SER A 155 -19.80 -17.65 16.02
N ILE A 156 -20.38 -16.85 15.14
CA ILE A 156 -21.26 -15.72 15.46
C ILE A 156 -22.59 -15.91 14.74
N ASP A 157 -23.62 -15.18 15.18
CA ASP A 157 -24.83 -15.07 14.38
C ASP A 157 -24.49 -14.27 13.10
N THR A 158 -24.64 -14.93 11.96
CA THR A 158 -24.36 -14.37 10.65
C THR A 158 -25.42 -13.40 10.17
N GLY A 159 -26.54 -13.24 10.88
CA GLY A 159 -27.52 -12.18 10.64
C GLY A 159 -26.95 -10.76 10.76
N PHE A 160 -25.88 -10.58 11.55
CA PHE A 160 -25.23 -9.30 11.81
C PHE A 160 -24.34 -8.76 10.66
N PHE A 161 -24.22 -9.46 9.51
CA PHE A 161 -23.38 -8.97 8.39
C PHE A 161 -23.89 -7.68 7.73
N LEU A 162 -25.16 -7.32 7.95
CA LEU A 162 -25.74 -6.07 7.47
C LEU A 162 -25.65 -4.95 8.51
N GLU A 163 -25.12 -5.25 9.70
CA GLU A 163 -24.89 -4.31 10.78
C GLU A 163 -23.38 -4.12 11.00
N ASP A 164 -22.99 -3.09 11.76
CA ASP A 164 -21.61 -2.86 12.18
C ASP A 164 -21.17 -3.92 13.20
N THR A 165 -20.97 -5.15 12.74
CA THR A 165 -20.53 -6.27 13.59
C THR A 165 -19.21 -5.90 14.29
N PRO A 166 -19.08 -6.15 15.61
CA PRO A 166 -17.81 -5.96 16.30
C PRO A 166 -16.81 -7.08 16.00
N TYR A 167 -17.17 -8.07 15.16
CA TYR A 167 -16.32 -9.23 14.87
C TYR A 167 -15.70 -9.17 13.48
N LYS A 168 -14.45 -9.62 13.37
CA LYS A 168 -13.77 -9.92 12.10
C LYS A 168 -13.33 -11.38 12.07
N LEU A 169 -13.36 -11.98 10.88
CA LEU A 169 -12.84 -13.33 10.64
C LEU A 169 -11.31 -13.27 10.55
N MET A 170 -10.61 -14.08 11.35
CA MET A 170 -9.14 -14.11 11.40
C MET A 170 -8.63 -15.54 11.20
N PRO A 171 -7.58 -15.73 10.37
CA PRO A 171 -6.92 -17.02 10.26
C PRO A 171 -6.01 -17.27 11.46
N LEU A 172 -5.95 -18.52 11.89
CA LEU A 172 -5.05 -19.03 12.91
C LEU A 172 -4.34 -20.28 12.40
N ASN A 173 -3.06 -20.45 12.73
CA ASN A 173 -2.29 -21.65 12.43
C ASN A 173 -2.89 -22.87 13.14
N ARG A 174 -2.97 -24.01 12.44
CA ARG A 174 -3.28 -25.30 13.05
C ARG A 174 -2.01 -25.90 13.69
N GLY A 175 -2.12 -26.34 14.95
CA GLY A 175 -1.10 -27.18 15.59
C GLY A 175 0.14 -26.45 16.16
N GLY A 176 0.16 -25.12 16.21
CA GLY A 176 1.24 -24.34 16.83
C GLY A 176 0.96 -23.96 18.30
N GLU A 177 2.02 -23.77 19.09
CA GLU A 177 1.92 -23.20 20.45
C GLU A 177 1.39 -21.75 20.42
N GLU A 178 1.74 -21.00 19.37
CA GLU A 178 1.20 -19.68 19.09
C GLU A 178 0.29 -19.74 17.85
N PRO A 179 -1.04 -19.78 18.01
CA PRO A 179 -1.96 -19.98 16.90
C PRO A 179 -2.13 -18.74 16.02
N ARG A 180 -1.64 -17.56 16.44
CA ARG A 180 -1.72 -16.34 15.64
C ARG A 180 -0.82 -16.45 14.40
N VAL A 181 -1.38 -16.16 13.23
CA VAL A 181 -0.62 -16.16 11.96
C VAL A 181 0.38 -15.00 11.93
N PHE A 182 -0.05 -13.80 12.36
CA PHE A 182 0.79 -12.60 12.33
C PHE A 182 0.88 -11.87 13.67
N ASP A 183 -0.25 -11.67 14.34
CA ASP A 183 -0.40 -10.93 15.59
C ASP A 183 0.14 -11.70 16.82
N THR A 184 1.31 -12.33 16.67
CA THR A 184 2.07 -13.00 17.73
C THR A 184 2.56 -11.99 18.76
N GLY A 185 2.75 -12.41 20.01
CA GLY A 185 3.27 -11.53 21.06
C GLY A 185 4.63 -10.91 20.70
N ALA A 186 5.48 -11.67 20.01
CA ALA A 186 6.76 -11.19 19.50
C ALA A 186 6.59 -10.10 18.43
N MET A 187 5.72 -10.31 17.44
CA MET A 187 5.46 -9.33 16.38
C MET A 187 4.79 -8.06 16.91
N VAL A 188 3.81 -8.19 17.81
CA VAL A 188 3.15 -7.06 18.47
C VAL A 188 4.17 -6.19 19.20
N LYS A 189 5.08 -6.81 19.98
CA LYS A 189 6.17 -6.10 20.65
C LYS A 189 7.09 -5.41 19.65
N TYR A 190 7.51 -6.12 18.60
CA TYR A 190 8.40 -5.59 17.57
C TYR A 190 7.81 -4.36 16.86
N VAL A 191 6.55 -4.44 16.44
CA VAL A 191 5.85 -3.33 15.79
C VAL A 191 5.62 -2.17 16.77
N GLY A 192 5.31 -2.44 18.03
CA GLY A 192 5.22 -1.40 19.06
C GLY A 192 6.52 -0.62 19.23
N GLU A 193 7.65 -1.32 19.32
CA GLU A 193 8.98 -0.70 19.37
C GLU A 193 9.29 0.09 18.09
N PHE A 194 9.00 -0.48 16.91
CA PHE A 194 9.16 0.21 15.64
C PHE A 194 8.37 1.53 15.60
N LYS A 195 7.07 1.50 15.95
CA LYS A 195 6.21 2.70 15.97
C LYS A 195 6.75 3.78 16.92
N SER A 196 7.31 3.39 18.06
CA SER A 196 7.87 4.35 19.03
C SER A 196 9.15 5.03 18.56
N LYS A 197 9.94 4.37 17.69
CA LYS A 197 11.28 4.84 17.27
C LYS A 197 11.36 5.28 15.81
N VAL A 198 10.33 4.99 15.00
CA VAL A 198 10.38 5.21 13.55
C VAL A 198 10.71 6.66 13.18
N GLY A 199 10.29 7.66 13.96
CA GLY A 199 10.64 9.06 13.71
C GLY A 199 12.15 9.32 13.67
N GLU A 200 12.91 8.63 14.52
CA GLU A 200 14.35 8.83 14.75
C GLU A 200 15.24 7.89 13.92
N MET A 201 14.64 6.87 13.29
CA MET A 201 15.40 5.87 12.54
C MET A 201 15.93 6.42 11.20
N VAL A 202 17.16 6.01 10.87
CA VAL A 202 17.73 6.23 9.53
C VAL A 202 16.96 5.44 8.46
N PRO A 203 16.91 5.92 7.19
CA PRO A 203 16.11 5.27 6.13
C PRO A 203 16.39 3.79 5.92
N ALA A 204 17.66 3.36 6.00
CA ALA A 204 18.04 1.95 5.85
C ALA A 204 17.44 1.07 6.95
N ALA A 205 17.46 1.54 8.21
CA ALA A 205 16.89 0.82 9.35
C ALA A 205 15.35 0.75 9.28
N LYS A 206 14.71 1.81 8.79
CA LYS A 206 13.26 1.82 8.50
C LYS A 206 12.89 0.76 7.48
N SER A 207 13.58 0.77 6.33
CA SER A 207 13.34 -0.20 5.26
C SER A 207 13.58 -1.64 5.72
N ALA A 208 14.66 -1.90 6.46
CA ALA A 208 14.93 -3.22 7.03
C ALA A 208 13.82 -3.70 7.98
N SER A 209 13.32 -2.82 8.85
CA SER A 209 12.24 -3.17 9.79
C SER A 209 10.92 -3.42 9.08
N LEU A 210 10.58 -2.58 8.09
CA LEU A 210 9.39 -2.78 7.26
C LEU A 210 9.45 -4.10 6.50
N LYS A 211 10.63 -4.52 6.01
CA LYS A 211 10.81 -5.84 5.38
C LYS A 211 10.57 -6.99 6.35
N VAL A 212 10.91 -6.84 7.63
CA VAL A 212 10.60 -7.86 8.66
C VAL A 212 9.10 -7.91 8.92
N ILE A 213 8.47 -6.76 9.15
CA ILE A 213 7.03 -6.65 9.42
C ILE A 213 6.21 -7.23 8.26
N HIS A 214 6.60 -6.94 7.02
CA HIS A 214 5.84 -7.36 5.83
C HIS A 214 6.27 -8.70 5.24
N ARG A 215 7.25 -9.40 5.86
CA ARG A 215 7.77 -10.67 5.35
C ARG A 215 6.69 -11.74 5.11
N PRO A 216 5.72 -11.97 6.02
CA PRO A 216 4.74 -13.04 5.82
C PRO A 216 3.64 -12.67 4.80
N MET A 217 3.60 -11.42 4.33
CA MET A 217 2.56 -10.98 3.41
C MET A 217 2.82 -11.52 2.00
N SER A 218 1.81 -12.16 1.44
CA SER A 218 1.75 -12.54 0.04
C SER A 218 1.84 -11.30 -0.85
N SER A 219 2.61 -11.40 -1.94
CA SER A 219 2.59 -10.39 -3.00
C SER A 219 1.18 -10.25 -3.59
N LEU A 220 0.88 -9.13 -4.24
CA LEU A 220 -0.45 -8.87 -4.81
C LEU A 220 -0.94 -9.94 -5.79
N GLU A 221 -0.03 -10.59 -6.50
CA GLU A 221 -0.36 -11.72 -7.41
C GLU A 221 -0.74 -13.00 -6.64
N ASN A 222 -0.24 -13.14 -5.41
CA ASN A 222 -0.39 -14.31 -4.54
C ASN A 222 -1.40 -14.10 -3.40
N SER A 223 -1.94 -12.89 -3.23
CA SER A 223 -3.06 -12.66 -2.31
C SER A 223 -4.30 -13.41 -2.78
N VAL A 224 -5.16 -13.77 -1.83
CA VAL A 224 -6.42 -14.47 -2.11
C VAL A 224 -7.29 -13.65 -3.07
N LYS A 225 -7.70 -14.27 -4.17
CA LYS A 225 -8.55 -13.64 -5.20
C LYS A 225 -10.03 -13.85 -4.92
N CYS A 226 -10.87 -13.00 -5.51
CA CYS A 226 -12.32 -13.06 -5.32
C CYS A 226 -12.90 -14.45 -5.66
N ASN A 227 -12.44 -15.07 -6.77
CA ASN A 227 -12.90 -16.38 -7.22
C ASN A 227 -12.42 -17.55 -6.36
N GLU A 228 -11.41 -17.36 -5.50
CA GLU A 228 -10.99 -18.39 -4.55
C GLU A 228 -11.98 -18.52 -3.39
N CYS A 229 -12.58 -17.42 -2.93
CA CYS A 229 -13.64 -17.44 -1.91
C CYS A 229 -15.05 -17.57 -2.50
N HIS A 230 -15.30 -16.95 -3.66
CA HIS A 230 -16.59 -16.95 -4.36
C HIS A 230 -16.63 -17.98 -5.50
N ASN A 231 -15.91 -19.10 -5.34
CA ASN A 231 -15.92 -20.21 -6.29
C ASN A 231 -17.38 -20.70 -6.49
N SER A 232 -17.71 -21.23 -7.67
CA SER A 232 -18.99 -21.89 -7.95
C SER A 232 -19.14 -23.24 -7.23
N ASN A 233 -18.03 -23.86 -6.82
CA ASN A 233 -18.01 -25.05 -5.98
C ASN A 233 -17.71 -24.68 -4.52
N ILE A 234 -18.70 -24.86 -3.64
CA ILE A 234 -18.58 -24.58 -2.20
C ILE A 234 -17.45 -25.38 -1.52
N ASN A 235 -17.18 -26.60 -1.99
CA ASN A 235 -16.15 -27.46 -1.39
C ASN A 235 -14.73 -27.06 -1.80
N GLU A 236 -14.60 -26.18 -2.79
CA GLU A 236 -13.32 -25.63 -3.27
C GLU A 236 -13.13 -24.17 -2.84
N ALA A 237 -14.08 -23.61 -2.08
CA ALA A 237 -13.95 -22.27 -1.55
C ALA A 237 -12.77 -22.21 -0.56
N TYR A 238 -11.93 -21.18 -0.67
CA TYR A 238 -10.78 -20.95 0.20
C TYR A 238 -11.18 -20.85 1.67
N LEU A 239 -12.33 -20.25 1.96
CA LEU A 239 -12.88 -20.17 3.31
C LEU A 239 -13.77 -21.38 3.60
N PRO A 240 -13.62 -22.04 4.77
CA PRO A 240 -14.48 -23.13 5.18
C PRO A 240 -15.83 -22.58 5.68
N LEU A 241 -16.69 -22.12 4.75
CA LEU A 241 -17.88 -21.32 5.06
C LEU A 241 -18.82 -21.98 6.07
N ARG A 242 -18.98 -23.30 6.00
CA ARG A 242 -19.79 -24.07 6.95
C ARG A 242 -19.18 -24.08 8.35
N GLU A 243 -17.87 -24.25 8.47
CA GLU A 243 -17.16 -24.29 9.76
C GLU A 243 -17.22 -22.95 10.49
N ILE A 244 -17.22 -21.84 9.74
CA ILE A 244 -17.29 -20.48 10.29
C ILE A 244 -18.73 -20.00 10.56
N GLY A 245 -19.73 -20.85 10.35
CA GLY A 245 -21.11 -20.63 10.79
C GLY A 245 -22.09 -20.14 9.72
N TYR A 246 -21.73 -20.14 8.44
CA TYR A 246 -22.69 -19.82 7.37
C TYR A 246 -23.68 -20.96 7.15
N ASN A 247 -24.98 -20.63 7.08
CA ASN A 247 -26.01 -21.58 6.68
C ASN A 247 -25.98 -21.85 5.16
N ASP A 248 -26.59 -22.97 4.73
CA ASP A 248 -26.56 -23.41 3.33
C ASP A 248 -27.13 -22.36 2.36
N ARG A 249 -28.19 -21.65 2.76
CA ARG A 249 -28.77 -20.58 1.95
C ARG A 249 -27.77 -19.45 1.71
N ARG A 250 -27.05 -19.02 2.75
CA ARG A 250 -26.07 -17.94 2.65
C ARG A 250 -24.82 -18.39 1.91
N MET A 251 -24.35 -19.63 2.13
CA MET A 251 -23.26 -20.20 1.34
C MET A 251 -23.59 -20.19 -0.15
N ALA A 252 -24.81 -20.58 -0.54
CA ALA A 252 -25.26 -20.52 -1.93
C ALA A 252 -25.36 -19.10 -2.53
N GLN A 253 -25.46 -18.06 -1.70
CA GLN A 253 -25.40 -16.65 -2.15
C GLN A 253 -23.97 -16.13 -2.28
N ILE A 254 -23.04 -16.68 -1.48
CA ILE A 254 -21.62 -16.33 -1.53
C ILE A 254 -20.98 -16.99 -2.76
N VAL A 255 -21.27 -18.28 -2.95
CA VAL A 255 -20.84 -19.12 -4.06
C VAL A 255 -21.65 -18.73 -5.30
N GLY A 256 -20.98 -18.22 -6.35
CA GLY A 256 -21.65 -17.87 -7.61
C GLY A 256 -22.26 -16.46 -7.69
N ASN A 257 -21.85 -15.53 -6.83
CA ASN A 257 -22.26 -14.12 -6.95
C ASN A 257 -21.79 -13.51 -8.28
N GLU A 258 -22.71 -12.87 -9.00
CA GLU A 258 -22.47 -12.24 -10.30
C GLU A 258 -21.43 -11.12 -10.24
N VAL A 259 -21.29 -10.46 -9.08
CA VAL A 259 -20.30 -9.39 -8.84
C VAL A 259 -18.87 -9.94 -8.95
N ALA A 260 -18.57 -11.11 -8.40
CA ALA A 260 -17.24 -11.70 -8.48
C ALA A 260 -16.90 -12.06 -9.93
N GLY A 261 -17.86 -12.66 -10.65
CA GLY A 261 -17.71 -12.95 -12.07
C GLY A 261 -17.64 -11.69 -12.94
N MET A 262 -18.28 -10.59 -12.52
CA MET A 262 -18.19 -9.32 -13.23
C MET A 262 -16.81 -8.70 -13.09
N ILE A 263 -16.26 -8.65 -11.87
CA ILE A 263 -14.92 -8.12 -11.58
C ILE A 263 -13.83 -8.89 -12.33
N ASP A 264 -13.97 -10.21 -12.45
CA ASP A 264 -12.98 -11.05 -13.14
C ASP A 264 -13.09 -10.94 -14.67
N ARG A 265 -14.31 -10.87 -15.21
CA ARG A 265 -14.54 -10.92 -16.67
C ARG A 265 -14.52 -9.57 -17.38
N TYR A 266 -14.94 -8.49 -16.71
CA TYR A 266 -15.07 -7.17 -17.35
C TYR A 266 -13.90 -6.26 -16.96
N LYS A 267 -13.05 -5.94 -17.94
CA LYS A 267 -11.97 -4.96 -17.78
C LYS A 267 -12.46 -3.51 -17.79
N GLU A 268 -13.63 -3.26 -18.40
CA GLU A 268 -14.27 -1.95 -18.49
C GLU A 268 -15.74 -2.08 -18.07
N PHE A 269 -16.18 -1.21 -17.16
CA PHE A 269 -17.55 -1.15 -16.70
C PHE A 269 -18.24 0.10 -17.27
N TYR A 270 -19.28 -0.10 -18.07
CA TYR A 270 -20.02 0.98 -18.69
C TYR A 270 -21.22 1.34 -17.82
N ILE A 271 -21.11 2.45 -17.08
CA ILE A 271 -22.24 3.03 -16.33
C ILE A 271 -23.11 3.83 -17.32
N PRO A 272 -24.40 3.48 -17.48
CA PRO A 272 -25.33 4.28 -18.28
C PRO A 272 -25.30 5.74 -17.86
N SER A 273 -25.31 6.66 -18.83
CA SER A 273 -25.09 8.09 -18.57
C SER A 273 -26.05 8.69 -17.54
N PHE A 274 -27.25 8.15 -17.39
CA PHE A 274 -28.25 8.60 -16.41
C PHE A 274 -27.97 8.17 -14.96
N LEU A 275 -27.07 7.19 -14.73
CA LEU A 275 -26.62 6.75 -13.40
C LEU A 275 -25.29 7.39 -12.99
N LYS A 276 -24.67 8.18 -13.89
CA LYS A 276 -23.46 8.93 -13.54
C LYS A 276 -23.86 10.05 -12.58
N PRO A 277 -23.19 10.20 -11.43
CA PRO A 277 -23.43 11.33 -10.54
C PRO A 277 -23.27 12.62 -11.35
N SER A 278 -24.18 13.57 -11.18
CA SER A 278 -23.94 14.93 -11.66
C SER A 278 -22.72 15.46 -10.92
N GLU A 279 -21.62 15.72 -11.63
CA GLU A 279 -20.48 16.43 -11.05
C GLU A 279 -21.01 17.79 -10.55
N GLU A 280 -21.01 17.99 -9.23
CA GLU A 280 -21.28 19.30 -8.65
C GLU A 280 -20.21 20.27 -9.16
N LYS A 281 -20.66 21.35 -9.79
CA LYS A 281 -19.81 22.44 -10.29
C LYS A 281 -19.35 23.35 -9.16
#